data_AF-A0A7S2WQW5-F1
#
_entry.id   AF-A0A7S2WQW5-F1
#
_cell.length_a   1.000
_cell.length_b   1.000
_cell.length_c   1.000
_cell.angle_alpha   90.00
_cell.angle_beta   90.00
_cell.angle_gamma   90.00
#
_symmetry.space_group_name_H-M   'P 1'
#
loop_
_entity.id
_entity.type
_entity.pdbx_description
1 polymer ?
#
loop_
_entity_poly.entity_id
_entity_poly.type
_entity_poly.pdbx_seq_one_letter_code
_entity_poly.pdbx_strand_id
1 'polypeptide(L)'
;MSIQWLLPIFYPKALRGSQTYKFKILGPRYQDREGGYTRVMKLLHTRADVNAPMVVIDIVDRPGEICAARPPLKCLSEVLKKVGIEPIIVQQADTPSTTN
;
A
#
# COMPACT_ATOMS: atom_id res chain seq x y z
N MET A 1 -38.04 5.71 44.13
CA MET A 1 -37.81 4.53 43.28
C MET A 1 -37.13 5.02 42.01
N SER A 2 -35.83 4.77 41.93
CA SER A 2 -34.91 5.32 40.94
C SER A 2 -34.96 4.50 39.66
N ILE A 3 -35.38 5.11 38.55
CA ILE A 3 -35.27 4.52 37.21
C ILE A 3 -34.07 5.18 36.56
N GLN A 4 -32.89 4.71 36.95
CA GLN A 4 -31.64 4.93 36.27
C GLN A 4 -31.40 3.70 35.38
N TRP A 5 -31.01 3.93 34.13
CA TRP A 5 -30.49 2.97 33.13
C TRP A 5 -31.50 2.26 32.21
N LEU A 6 -31.63 2.81 31.00
CA LEU A 6 -31.53 2.02 29.77
C LEU A 6 -30.86 2.90 28.72
N LEU A 7 -29.54 2.73 28.60
CA LEU A 7 -28.69 3.43 27.64
C LEU A 7 -29.23 3.24 26.21
N PRO A 8 -29.17 4.26 25.34
CA PRO A 8 -29.39 4.06 23.93
C PRO A 8 -28.32 3.10 23.42
N ILE A 9 -28.73 1.96 22.87
CA ILE A 9 -27.89 1.06 22.08
C ILE A 9 -27.61 1.79 20.76
N PHE A 10 -26.85 2.89 20.82
CA PHE A 10 -26.35 3.59 19.65
C PHE A 10 -24.97 3.01 19.34
N TYR A 11 -24.97 1.87 18.66
CA TYR A 11 -23.78 1.32 18.01
C TYR A 11 -23.81 1.68 16.52
N PRO A 12 -23.26 2.83 16.07
CA PRO A 12 -22.90 2.97 14.67
C PRO A 12 -21.41 2.68 14.55
N LYS A 13 -21.03 1.41 14.46
CA LYS A 13 -19.68 1.08 13.98
C LYS A 13 -19.75 0.20 12.74
N ALA A 14 -19.95 0.92 11.64
CA ALA A 14 -19.21 0.75 10.41
C ALA A 14 -19.44 -0.56 9.64
N LEU A 15 -20.57 -0.62 8.94
CA LEU A 15 -20.60 -1.24 7.61
C LEU A 15 -19.75 -0.38 6.66
N ARG A 16 -18.42 -0.44 6.77
CA ARG A 16 -17.50 0.13 5.78
C ARG A 16 -17.32 -0.90 4.68
N GLY A 17 -18.00 -0.70 3.55
CA GLY A 17 -17.80 -1.51 2.36
C GLY A 17 -16.34 -1.51 1.91
N SER A 18 -15.88 -2.62 1.34
CA SER A 18 -14.51 -2.84 0.85
C SER A 18 -14.01 -1.71 -0.06
N GLN A 19 -14.90 -1.14 -0.87
CA GLN A 19 -14.53 -0.08 -1.82
C GLN A 19 -14.18 1.23 -1.11
N THR A 20 -14.93 1.62 -0.08
CA THR A 20 -14.64 2.84 0.67
C THR A 20 -13.30 2.76 1.40
N TYR A 21 -12.93 1.57 1.91
CA TYR A 21 -11.65 1.34 2.57
C TYR A 21 -10.46 1.53 1.62
N LYS A 22 -10.55 0.97 0.40
CA LYS A 22 -9.48 1.07 -0.61
C LYS A 22 -9.16 2.52 -0.94
N PHE A 23 -10.17 3.33 -1.23
CA PHE A 23 -9.94 4.71 -1.66
C PHE A 23 -9.60 5.66 -0.50
N LYS A 24 -10.16 5.44 0.70
CA LYS A 24 -9.89 6.35 1.84
C LYS A 24 -8.60 6.04 2.59
N ILE A 25 -8.16 4.77 2.62
CA ILE A 25 -7.03 4.34 3.46
C ILE A 25 -5.86 3.86 2.61
N LEU A 26 -6.08 2.95 1.66
CA LEU A 26 -4.98 2.44 0.83
C LEU A 26 -4.52 3.45 -0.23
N GLY A 27 -5.44 4.24 -0.79
CA GLY A 27 -5.13 5.26 -1.80
C GLY A 27 -4.07 6.26 -1.34
N PRO A 28 -4.30 7.01 -0.23
CA PRO A 28 -3.33 7.95 0.31
C PRO A 28 -1.98 7.32 0.70
N ARG A 29 -1.98 6.04 1.12
CA ARG A 29 -0.76 5.35 1.54
C ARG A 29 0.24 5.12 0.40
N TYR A 30 -0.22 4.90 -0.83
CA TYR A 30 0.64 4.51 -1.95
C TYR A 30 0.78 5.58 -3.04
N GLN A 31 0.47 6.85 -2.75
CA GLN A 31 0.51 7.92 -3.75
C GLN A 31 1.90 8.14 -4.36
N ASP A 32 2.94 8.01 -3.54
CA ASP A 32 4.31 8.28 -3.96
C ASP A 32 5.00 7.05 -4.56
N ARG A 33 4.37 5.87 -4.49
CA ARG A 33 4.95 4.60 -4.91
C ARG A 33 4.46 4.22 -6.31
N GLU A 34 5.35 4.25 -7.28
CA GLU A 34 5.06 3.79 -8.65
C GLU A 34 5.33 2.29 -8.78
N GLY A 35 4.35 1.47 -8.36
CA GLY A 35 4.41 0.01 -8.47
C GLY A 35 5.10 -0.71 -7.30
N GLY A 36 5.13 -2.04 -7.35
CA GLY A 36 5.70 -2.86 -6.28
C GLY A 36 4.92 -2.81 -4.96
N TYR A 37 3.59 -2.78 -5.01
CA TYR A 37 2.73 -2.71 -3.82
C TYR A 37 2.65 -4.01 -3.02
N THR A 38 2.95 -5.12 -3.68
CA THR A 38 2.90 -6.45 -3.09
C THR A 38 4.26 -7.14 -3.18
N ARG A 39 4.54 -7.98 -2.19
CA ARG A 39 5.70 -8.86 -2.16
C ARG A 39 5.22 -10.30 -2.11
N VAL A 40 5.90 -11.15 -2.84
CA VAL A 40 5.61 -12.58 -2.92
C VAL A 40 6.78 -13.33 -2.31
N MET A 41 6.56 -14.00 -1.18
CA MET A 41 7.58 -14.75 -0.46
C MET A 41 7.26 -16.23 -0.46
N LYS A 42 8.14 -17.02 -1.09
CA LYS A 42 7.99 -18.48 -1.15
C LYS A 42 8.16 -19.07 0.24
N LEU A 43 7.23 -19.93 0.64
CA LEU A 43 7.38 -20.70 1.86
C LEU A 43 8.30 -21.90 1.61
N LEU A 44 9.10 -22.24 2.62
CA LEU A 44 10.06 -23.34 2.52
C LEU A 44 9.37 -24.71 2.39
N HIS A 45 8.21 -24.86 3.04
CA HIS A 45 7.46 -26.11 3.05
C HIS A 45 6.20 -26.00 2.20
N THR A 46 5.90 -27.07 1.47
CA THR A 46 4.65 -27.25 0.74
C THR A 46 3.53 -27.67 1.69
N ARG A 47 2.28 -27.54 1.24
CA ARG A 47 1.12 -27.97 2.03
C ARG A 47 1.20 -29.49 2.27
N ALA A 48 1.13 -29.91 3.54
CA ALA A 48 1.42 -31.29 3.96
C ALA A 48 0.52 -32.36 3.32
N ASP A 49 -0.70 -31.99 2.92
CA ASP A 49 -1.71 -32.90 2.39
C ASP A 49 -1.75 -32.96 0.85
N VAL A 50 -1.37 -31.89 0.14
CA VAL A 50 -1.49 -31.82 -1.34
C VAL A 50 -0.19 -31.40 -2.05
N ASN A 51 0.96 -31.40 -1.36
CA ASN A 51 2.26 -30.96 -1.89
C ASN A 51 2.18 -29.67 -2.74
N ALA A 52 1.26 -28.76 -2.39
CA ALA A 52 1.01 -27.56 -3.16
C ALA A 52 2.09 -26.52 -2.83
N PRO A 53 2.66 -25.82 -3.84
CA PRO A 53 3.58 -24.72 -3.60
C PRO A 53 2.83 -23.57 -2.93
N MET A 54 3.29 -23.18 -1.74
CA MET A 54 2.68 -22.11 -0.94
C MET A 54 3.51 -20.84 -0.95
N VAL A 55 2.83 -19.70 -0.82
CA VAL A 55 3.44 -18.39 -0.87
C VAL A 55 2.71 -17.41 0.04
N VAL A 56 3.46 -16.52 0.68
CA VAL A 56 2.91 -15.41 1.46
C VAL A 56 2.93 -14.16 0.59
N ILE A 57 1.77 -13.52 0.46
CA ILE A 57 1.65 -12.21 -0.18
C ILE A 57 1.60 -11.15 0.92
N ASP A 58 2.57 -10.25 0.91
CA ASP A 58 2.65 -9.11 1.82
C ASP A 58 2.33 -7.80 1.08
N ILE A 59 1.74 -6.86 1.79
CA ILE A 59 1.47 -5.51 1.33
C ILE A 59 2.55 -4.60 1.91
N VAL A 60 3.24 -3.89 1.02
CA VAL A 60 4.34 -3.00 1.37
C VAL A 60 3.87 -1.80 2.21
N ASP A 61 4.69 -1.22 3.08
CA ASP A 61 4.38 -0.04 3.91
C ASP A 61 3.19 -0.26 4.88
N ARG A 62 2.90 -1.53 5.22
CA ARG A 62 1.92 -1.88 6.26
C ARG A 62 2.60 -1.90 7.65
N PRO A 63 1.85 -1.65 8.75
CA PRO A 63 2.40 -1.87 10.08
C PRO A 63 2.77 -3.35 10.27
N GLY A 64 4.01 -3.62 10.68
CA GLY A 64 4.52 -4.99 10.85
C GLY A 64 4.86 -5.68 9.52
N GLU A 65 5.34 -4.93 8.53
CA GLU A 65 5.90 -5.53 7.32
C GLU A 65 7.13 -6.41 7.63
N ILE A 66 7.27 -7.51 6.89
CA ILE A 66 8.31 -8.51 7.15
C ILE A 66 9.69 -8.01 6.72
N CYS A 67 9.75 -7.25 5.62
CA CYS A 67 10.98 -6.64 5.12
C CYS A 67 10.71 -5.20 4.71
N ALA A 68 11.64 -4.30 5.06
CA ALA A 68 11.63 -2.92 4.62
C ALA A 68 11.66 -2.84 3.08
N ALA A 69 10.72 -2.12 2.50
CA ALA A 69 10.72 -1.90 1.06
C ALA A 69 11.68 -0.77 0.66
N ARG A 70 12.13 -0.81 -0.60
CA ARG A 70 12.82 0.34 -1.19
C ARG A 70 11.89 1.56 -1.10
N PRO A 71 12.39 2.71 -0.61
CA PRO A 71 11.61 3.94 -0.57
C PRO A 71 11.26 4.40 -2.01
N PRO A 72 10.12 5.09 -2.20
CA PRO A 72 9.69 5.56 -3.49
C PRO A 72 10.69 6.53 -4.15
N LEU A 73 10.73 6.52 -5.50
CA LEU A 73 11.67 7.32 -6.29
C LEU A 73 11.45 8.84 -6.14
N LYS A 74 10.21 9.28 -5.91
CA LYS A 74 9.90 10.70 -5.67
C LYS A 74 10.62 11.21 -4.43
N CYS A 75 10.52 10.48 -3.32
CA CYS A 75 11.26 10.78 -2.10
C CYS A 75 12.77 10.67 -2.30
N LEU A 76 13.24 9.76 -3.15
CA LEU A 76 14.66 9.64 -3.48
C LEU A 76 15.18 10.89 -4.21
N SER A 77 14.41 11.42 -5.17
CA SER A 77 14.78 12.64 -5.90
C SER A 77 14.88 13.86 -4.98
N GLU A 78 14.01 13.95 -3.97
CA GLU A 78 14.06 14.99 -2.95
C GLU A 78 15.27 14.82 -2.03
N VAL A 79 15.57 13.58 -1.63
CA VAL A 79 16.77 13.26 -0.86
C VAL A 79 18.04 13.60 -1.65
N LEU A 80 18.10 13.31 -2.95
CA LEU A 80 19.24 13.63 -3.81
C LEU A 80 19.42 15.15 -3.98
N LYS A 81 18.33 15.90 -4.19
CA LYS A 81 18.35 17.37 -4.20
C LYS A 81 18.89 17.92 -2.88
N LYS A 82 18.49 17.33 -1.74
CA LYS A 82 18.99 17.72 -0.41
C LYS A 82 20.49 17.44 -0.22
N VAL A 83 21.01 16.42 -0.89
CA VAL A 83 22.44 16.07 -0.92
C VAL A 83 23.22 16.96 -1.91
N GLY A 84 22.54 17.78 -2.71
CA GLY A 84 23.16 18.67 -3.70
C GLY A 84 23.54 17.96 -5.01
N ILE A 85 22.92 16.81 -5.28
CA ILE A 85 23.09 16.06 -6.52
C ILE A 85 21.90 16.37 -7.42
N GLU A 86 22.13 17.18 -8.45
CA GLU A 86 21.10 17.50 -9.43
C GLU A 86 20.82 16.27 -10.31
N PRO A 87 19.56 15.82 -10.45
CA PRO A 87 19.23 14.68 -11.29
C PRO A 87 19.41 15.08 -12.77
N ILE A 88 20.17 14.28 -13.52
CA ILE A 88 20.26 14.38 -14.97
C ILE A 88 18.85 14.21 -15.53
N ILE A 89 18.31 15.26 -16.16
CA ILE A 89 16.97 15.24 -16.75
C ILE A 89 17.02 14.32 -17.97
N VAL A 90 16.55 13.07 -17.81
CA VAL A 90 16.11 12.27 -18.95
C VAL A 90 14.84 12.95 -19.44
N GLN A 91 14.98 13.78 -20.48
CA GLN A 91 13.83 14.38 -21.17
C GLN A 91 12.90 13.22 -21.54
N GLN A 92 11.69 13.26 -21.01
CA GLN A 92 10.64 12.30 -21.28
C GLN A 92 10.48 12.23 -22.80
N ALA A 93 10.99 11.16 -23.41
CA ALA A 93 10.96 10.98 -24.84
C ALA A 93 9.51 11.08 -25.32
N ASP A 94 9.27 12.11 -26.14
CA ASP A 94 8.19 12.29 -27.09
C ASP A 94 7.10 11.21 -27.02
N THR A 95 6.01 11.49 -26.29
CA THR A 95 4.74 10.84 -26.61
C THR A 95 4.37 11.34 -28.01
N PRO A 96 4.30 10.50 -29.06
CA PRO A 96 3.77 10.98 -30.32
C PRO A 96 2.29 11.31 -30.08
N SER A 97 1.95 12.59 -30.12
CA SER A 97 0.57 13.04 -30.20
C SER A 97 -0.02 12.45 -31.49
N THR A 98 -0.77 11.36 -31.35
CA THR A 98 -1.56 10.81 -32.45
C THR A 98 -2.69 11.80 -32.75
N THR A 99 -2.43 12.72 -33.68
CA THR A 99 -3.47 13.40 -34.44
C THR A 99 -3.96 12.41 -35.48
N ASN A 100 -5.20 11.94 -35.32
CA ASN A 100 -6.25 11.76 -36.33
C ASN A 100 -7.48 11.12 -35.68
#